data_AF-A0A3P1Y3Z3-F1
#
_entry.id   AF-A0A3P1Y3Z3-F1
#
_cell.length_a   1.000
_cell.length_b   1.000
_cell.length_c   1.000
_cell.angle_alpha   90.00
_cell.angle_beta   90.00
_cell.angle_gamma   90.00
#
_symmetry.space_group_name_H-M   'P 1'
#
loop_
_entity.id
_entity.type
_entity.pdbx_description
1 polymer ?
#
loop_
_entity_poly.entity_id
_entity_poly.type
_entity_poly.pdbx_seq_one_letter_code
_entity_poly.pdbx_strand_id
1 'polypeptide(L)'
;MCVRRRSTAFARRCRRGSTFLLWIKWPAVSFSREFWNPNRRVAVRDRVEALIAAVLDEADAIDDLIDVVREQREAMRSEGAEVLQDLMRELREIFFDVQALEGVRDRMARELALDLGCEPHASSLSDAFEEDERALFNGAADRLSQSVFGLKSEMVILSGLIDQNERFTSMILSEWRRIEGGLPRPTGAEFRG
;
A
#
# COMPACT_ATOMS: atom_id res chain seq x y z
N MET A 1 -58.44 -12.15 6.98
CA MET A 1 -58.12 -12.95 5.77
C MET A 1 -56.62 -12.84 5.56
N CYS A 2 -55.72 -13.84 5.60
CA CYS A 2 -55.65 -15.28 5.92
C CYS A 2 -54.35 -15.42 6.77
N VAL A 3 -54.31 -15.86 8.03
CA VAL A 3 -54.52 -17.20 8.64
C VAL A 3 -53.47 -18.26 8.25
N ARG A 4 -52.58 -18.55 9.23
CA ARG A 4 -51.90 -19.83 9.59
C ARG A 4 -50.92 -20.45 8.55
N ARG A 5 -49.79 -21.07 8.93
CA ARG A 5 -49.59 -22.03 10.04
C ARG A 5 -48.18 -21.98 10.66
N ARG A 6 -48.17 -22.16 11.98
CA ARG A 6 -47.06 -22.67 12.80
C ARG A 6 -46.75 -24.13 12.41
N SER A 7 -45.50 -24.55 12.54
CA SER A 7 -45.16 -25.88 13.06
C SER A 7 -43.84 -25.84 13.81
N THR A 8 -43.97 -25.74 15.13
CA THR A 8 -42.99 -26.16 16.14
C THR A 8 -43.16 -27.65 16.42
N ALA A 9 -42.10 -28.26 16.98
CA ALA A 9 -41.98 -29.62 17.52
C ALA A 9 -41.58 -30.68 16.46
N PHE A 10 -40.64 -31.59 16.73
CA PHE A 10 -40.57 -32.39 17.94
C PHE A 10 -39.15 -32.94 18.19
N ALA A 11 -38.85 -33.16 19.46
CA ALA A 11 -37.58 -33.53 20.02
C ALA A 11 -37.19 -35.02 19.85
N ARG A 12 -35.88 -35.26 19.93
CA ARG A 12 -35.20 -36.38 20.60
C ARG A 12 -35.79 -37.80 20.48
N ARG A 13 -35.01 -38.73 19.91
CA ARG A 13 -34.64 -39.96 20.65
C ARG A 13 -33.36 -40.63 20.16
N CYS A 14 -32.67 -41.21 21.14
CA CYS A 14 -31.33 -41.76 21.18
C CYS A 14 -31.16 -43.16 20.56
N ARG A 15 -29.90 -43.37 20.11
CA ARG A 15 -28.99 -44.52 20.36
C ARG A 15 -29.30 -45.94 19.84
N ARG A 16 -28.17 -46.57 19.49
CA ARG A 16 -27.85 -47.98 19.17
C ARG A 16 -28.19 -48.32 17.72
N GLY A 17 -27.25 -48.65 16.84
CA GLY A 17 -25.89 -49.18 17.00
C GLY A 17 -25.80 -50.41 16.11
N SER A 18 -24.93 -50.41 15.11
CA SER A 18 -24.35 -51.64 14.53
C SER A 18 -23.35 -51.26 13.43
N THR A 19 -22.09 -51.61 13.69
CA THR A 19 -21.06 -52.05 12.75
C THR A 19 -21.27 -51.80 11.25
N PHE A 20 -20.41 -50.96 10.68
CA PHE A 20 -19.80 -51.22 9.37
C PHE A 20 -18.33 -50.79 9.42
N LEU A 21 -17.46 -51.78 9.66
CA LEU A 21 -16.03 -51.71 9.39
C LEU A 21 -15.81 -52.33 8.01
N LEU A 22 -15.31 -51.56 7.05
CA LEU A 22 -14.47 -52.04 5.95
C LEU A 22 -13.67 -50.82 5.43
N TRP A 23 -12.45 -50.65 5.92
CA TRP A 23 -11.21 -50.98 5.20
C TRP A 23 -10.86 -49.99 4.08
N ILE A 24 -10.18 -48.90 4.45
CA ILE A 24 -9.06 -48.36 3.66
C ILE A 24 -7.91 -48.13 4.65
N LYS A 25 -6.87 -48.95 4.53
CA LYS A 25 -5.56 -48.77 5.15
C LYS A 25 -4.95 -47.48 4.60
N TRP A 26 -4.86 -46.45 5.42
CA TRP A 26 -3.92 -45.35 5.22
C TRP A 26 -2.70 -45.57 6.13
N PRO A 27 -1.47 -45.36 5.64
CA PRO A 27 -0.30 -45.46 6.49
C PRO A 27 -0.37 -44.36 7.56
N ALA A 28 0.00 -44.75 8.79
CA ALA A 28 0.06 -43.89 9.95
C ALA A 28 1.07 -42.76 9.73
N VAL A 29 0.62 -41.66 9.15
CA VAL A 29 1.17 -40.34 9.41
C VAL A 29 0.45 -39.85 10.66
N SER A 30 1.20 -39.52 11.70
CA SER A 30 0.71 -38.91 12.93
C SER A 30 -0.04 -37.61 12.59
N PHE A 31 -1.32 -37.70 12.28
CA PHE A 31 -2.19 -36.55 12.09
C PHE A 31 -2.47 -35.99 13.49
N SER A 32 -1.62 -35.06 13.93
CA SER A 32 -1.74 -34.40 15.23
C SER A 32 -3.16 -33.85 15.40
N ARG A 33 -3.81 -34.27 16.50
CA ARG A 33 -5.12 -33.75 16.96
C ARG A 33 -5.10 -32.24 17.27
N GLU A 34 -3.96 -31.57 17.15
CA GLU A 34 -3.81 -30.11 17.29
C GLU A 34 -4.27 -29.33 16.04
N PHE A 35 -4.54 -30.02 14.92
CA PHE A 35 -4.86 -29.39 13.63
C PHE A 35 -6.31 -28.87 13.52
N TRP A 36 -7.17 -29.17 14.50
CA TRP A 36 -8.58 -28.71 14.52
C TRP A 36 -8.93 -28.10 15.89
N ASN A 37 -8.20 -27.04 16.26
CA ASN A 37 -8.66 -26.16 17.33
C ASN A 37 -9.46 -25.00 16.70
N PRO A 38 -10.81 -24.95 16.85
CA PRO A 38 -11.63 -23.89 16.28
C PRO A 38 -11.23 -22.49 16.79
N ASN A 39 -10.69 -22.38 18.01
CA ASN A 39 -10.12 -21.12 18.51
C ASN A 39 -8.88 -20.67 17.73
N ARG A 40 -8.06 -21.62 17.25
CA ARG A 40 -6.87 -21.30 16.44
C ARG A 40 -7.26 -20.83 15.04
N ARG A 41 -8.31 -21.40 14.44
CA ARG A 41 -8.82 -20.94 13.13
C ARG A 41 -9.36 -19.51 13.21
N VAL A 42 -10.15 -19.20 14.23
CA VAL A 42 -10.68 -17.83 14.42
C VAL A 42 -9.53 -16.85 14.61
N ALA A 43 -8.54 -17.18 15.44
CA ALA A 43 -7.37 -16.32 15.66
C ALA A 43 -6.49 -16.13 14.40
N VAL A 44 -6.39 -17.12 13.51
CA VAL A 44 -5.67 -16.97 12.23
C VAL A 44 -6.45 -16.08 11.28
N ARG A 45 -7.77 -16.28 11.16
CA ARG A 45 -8.62 -15.44 10.30
C ARG A 45 -8.59 -13.97 10.72
N ASP A 46 -8.72 -13.68 12.02
CA ASP A 46 -8.66 -12.30 12.53
C ASP A 46 -7.31 -11.63 12.20
N ARG A 47 -6.22 -12.41 12.13
CA ARG A 47 -4.90 -11.91 11.74
C ARG A 47 -4.72 -11.75 10.23
N VAL A 48 -5.36 -12.59 9.43
CA VAL A 48 -5.45 -12.40 7.97
C VAL A 48 -6.22 -11.12 7.67
N GLU A 49 -7.37 -10.90 8.30
CA GLU A 49 -8.16 -9.67 8.18
C GLU A 49 -7.36 -8.43 8.60
N ALA A 50 -6.61 -8.51 9.72
CA ALA A 50 -5.74 -7.43 10.15
C ALA A 50 -4.61 -7.13 9.16
N LEU A 51 -3.99 -8.15 8.56
CA LEU A 51 -2.98 -7.97 7.52
C LEU A 51 -3.58 -7.33 6.27
N ILE A 52 -4.77 -7.75 5.84
CA ILE A 52 -5.48 -7.15 4.70
C ILE A 52 -5.75 -5.66 4.98
N ALA A 53 -6.24 -5.33 6.17
CA ALA A 53 -6.46 -3.94 6.58
C ALA A 53 -5.16 -3.12 6.53
N ALA A 54 -4.05 -3.64 7.08
CA ALA A 54 -2.76 -2.96 7.05
C ALA A 54 -2.23 -2.74 5.61
N VAL A 55 -2.46 -3.69 4.69
CA VAL A 55 -2.11 -3.53 3.26
C VAL A 55 -2.93 -2.41 2.62
N LEU A 56 -4.22 -2.33 2.93
CA LEU A 56 -5.11 -1.29 2.40
C LEU A 56 -4.77 0.10 2.98
N ASP A 57 -4.53 0.19 4.29
CA ASP A 57 -4.13 1.43 4.94
C ASP A 57 -2.83 1.99 4.33
N GLU A 58 -1.86 1.13 4.04
CA GLU A 58 -0.63 1.53 3.34
C GLU A 58 -0.91 2.00 1.90
N ALA A 59 -1.80 1.32 1.19
CA ALA A 59 -2.18 1.72 -0.17
C ALA A 59 -2.87 3.09 -0.19
N ASP A 60 -3.75 3.37 0.76
CA ASP A 60 -4.44 4.65 0.89
C ASP A 60 -3.46 5.77 1.27
N ALA A 61 -2.52 5.53 2.18
CA ALA A 61 -1.47 6.51 2.51
C ALA A 61 -0.54 6.81 1.31
N ILE A 62 -0.27 5.81 0.45
CA ILE A 62 0.48 6.03 -0.79
C ILE A 62 -0.34 6.87 -1.78
N ASP A 63 -1.66 6.72 -1.83
CA ASP A 63 -2.52 7.53 -2.68
C ASP A 63 -2.57 9.00 -2.19
N ASP A 64 -2.61 9.24 -0.89
CA ASP A 64 -2.47 10.59 -0.32
C ASP A 64 -1.12 11.21 -0.73
N LEU A 65 -0.04 10.41 -0.72
CA LEU A 65 1.28 10.85 -1.18
C LEU A 65 1.28 11.18 -2.69
N ILE A 66 0.58 10.41 -3.51
CA ILE A 66 0.40 10.67 -4.95
C ILE A 66 -0.29 12.02 -5.16
N ASP A 67 -1.32 12.31 -4.39
CA ASP A 67 -2.09 13.54 -4.55
C ASP A 67 -1.23 14.77 -4.21
N VAL A 68 -0.43 14.72 -3.14
CA VAL A 68 0.55 15.79 -2.85
C VAL A 68 1.57 15.95 -3.98
N VAL A 69 2.09 14.86 -4.57
CA VAL A 69 3.02 14.95 -5.71
C VAL A 69 2.34 15.60 -6.94
N ARG A 70 1.06 15.31 -7.17
CA ARG A 70 0.29 15.95 -8.25
C ARG A 70 0.06 17.43 -7.99
N GLU A 71 -0.20 17.80 -6.75
CA GLU A 71 -0.32 19.21 -6.34
C GLU A 71 1.02 19.94 -6.50
N GLN A 72 2.15 19.33 -6.11
CA GLN A 72 3.49 19.89 -6.35
C GLN A 72 3.72 20.15 -7.84
N ARG A 73 3.32 19.20 -8.70
CA ARG A 73 3.42 19.33 -10.16
C ARG A 73 2.60 20.51 -10.69
N GLU A 74 1.40 20.74 -10.15
CA GLU A 74 0.55 21.85 -10.58
C GLU A 74 1.09 23.19 -10.04
N ALA A 75 1.52 23.22 -8.78
CA ALA A 75 2.14 24.39 -8.16
C ALA A 75 3.38 24.86 -8.94
N MET A 76 4.18 23.92 -9.47
CA MET A 76 5.32 24.24 -10.34
C MET A 76 4.95 24.99 -11.63
N ARG A 77 3.68 24.98 -12.06
CA ARG A 77 3.23 25.66 -13.29
C ARG A 77 2.68 27.06 -13.05
N SER A 78 2.06 27.31 -11.91
CA SER A 78 1.19 28.47 -11.71
C SER A 78 1.29 29.12 -10.33
N GLU A 79 1.97 28.50 -9.36
CA GLU A 79 1.94 28.93 -7.96
C GLU A 79 3.33 29.35 -7.44
N GLY A 80 3.33 30.12 -6.35
CA GLY A 80 4.54 30.69 -5.75
C GLY A 80 5.33 29.69 -4.90
N ALA A 81 6.57 30.05 -4.57
CA ALA A 81 7.49 29.18 -3.81
C ALA A 81 6.98 28.78 -2.41
N GLU A 82 6.09 29.56 -1.80
CA GLU A 82 5.51 29.26 -0.48
C GLU A 82 4.62 28.00 -0.51
N VAL A 83 3.78 27.84 -1.54
CA VAL A 83 2.91 26.65 -1.67
C VAL A 83 3.75 25.40 -1.87
N LEU A 84 4.80 25.49 -2.68
CA LEU A 84 5.71 24.36 -2.88
C LEU A 84 6.43 23.94 -1.59
N GLN A 85 6.78 24.90 -0.71
CA GLN A 85 7.40 24.60 0.58
C GLN A 85 6.44 23.88 1.53
N ASP A 86 5.17 24.31 1.56
CA ASP A 86 4.14 23.64 2.35
C ASP A 86 3.89 22.21 1.86
N LEU A 87 3.76 22.03 0.54
CA LEU A 87 3.60 20.71 -0.07
C LEU A 87 4.83 19.79 0.14
N MET A 88 6.04 20.35 0.21
CA MET A 88 7.24 19.56 0.55
C MET A 88 7.24 19.07 2.00
N ARG A 89 6.68 19.88 2.92
CA ARG A 89 6.51 19.47 4.32
C ARG A 89 5.44 18.37 4.42
N GLU A 90 4.31 18.55 3.76
CA GLU A 90 3.21 17.57 3.74
C GLU A 90 3.66 16.23 3.14
N LEU A 91 4.37 16.26 2.01
CA LEU A 91 4.98 15.07 1.39
C LEU A 91 5.84 14.30 2.39
N ARG A 92 6.65 15.01 3.20
CA ARG A 92 7.54 14.40 4.19
C ARG A 92 6.75 13.77 5.34
N GLU A 93 5.70 14.42 5.80
CA GLU A 93 4.82 13.89 6.86
C GLU A 93 4.15 12.59 6.41
N ILE A 94 3.49 12.60 5.25
CA ILE A 94 2.83 11.42 4.68
C ILE A 94 3.84 10.31 4.39
N PHE A 95 5.05 10.65 3.91
CA PHE A 95 6.09 9.65 3.68
C PHE A 95 6.49 8.90 4.95
N PHE A 96 6.55 9.57 6.11
CA PHE A 96 6.81 8.90 7.38
C PHE A 96 5.67 7.95 7.76
N ASP A 97 4.42 8.33 7.50
CA ASP A 97 3.26 7.49 7.78
C ASP A 97 3.26 6.23 6.89
N VAL A 98 3.57 6.37 5.59
CA VAL A 98 3.74 5.23 4.67
C VAL A 98 4.83 4.29 5.19
N GLN A 99 5.99 4.79 5.63
CA GLN A 99 7.06 3.96 6.19
C GLN A 99 6.64 3.24 7.49
N ALA A 100 5.86 3.91 8.33
CA ALA A 100 5.34 3.30 9.55
C ALA A 100 4.37 2.16 9.23
N LEU A 101 3.46 2.37 8.27
CA LEU A 101 2.50 1.35 7.80
C LEU A 101 3.22 0.17 7.12
N GLU A 102 4.23 0.43 6.29
CA GLU A 102 5.08 -0.60 5.68
C GLU A 102 5.69 -1.51 6.77
N GLY A 103 6.20 -0.90 7.84
CA GLY A 103 6.78 -1.62 8.97
C GLY A 103 5.76 -2.43 9.80
N VAL A 104 4.51 -1.96 9.90
CA VAL A 104 3.41 -2.70 10.52
C VAL A 104 3.04 -3.90 9.64
N ARG A 105 2.81 -3.68 8.34
CA ARG A 105 2.49 -4.73 7.36
C ARG A 105 3.57 -5.81 7.32
N ASP A 106 4.85 -5.44 7.21
CA ASP A 106 5.98 -6.39 7.16
C ASP A 106 6.02 -7.27 8.42
N ARG A 107 5.83 -6.66 9.60
CA ARG A 107 5.79 -7.40 10.87
C ARG A 107 4.63 -8.39 10.90
N MET A 108 3.41 -7.94 10.56
CA MET A 108 2.22 -8.78 10.54
C MET A 108 2.38 -9.94 9.56
N ALA A 109 2.91 -9.68 8.35
CA ALA A 109 3.17 -10.70 7.34
C ALA A 109 4.16 -11.76 7.85
N ARG A 110 5.26 -11.34 8.51
CA ARG A 110 6.24 -12.27 9.08
C ARG A 110 5.68 -13.12 10.21
N GLU A 111 4.97 -12.51 11.15
CA GLU A 111 4.36 -13.24 12.25
C GLU A 111 3.32 -14.24 11.75
N LEU A 112 2.49 -13.86 10.77
CA LEU A 112 1.51 -14.74 10.17
C LEU A 112 2.16 -15.87 9.36
N ALA A 113 3.21 -15.58 8.60
CA ALA A 113 3.96 -16.58 7.85
C ALA A 113 4.61 -17.64 8.76
N LEU A 114 5.15 -17.22 9.91
CA LEU A 114 5.67 -18.14 10.93
C LEU A 114 4.58 -19.09 11.46
N ASP A 115 3.37 -18.59 11.69
CA ASP A 115 2.26 -19.41 12.19
C ASP A 115 1.71 -20.38 11.15
N LEU A 116 1.79 -20.02 9.87
CA LEU A 116 1.38 -20.83 8.73
C LEU A 116 2.50 -21.76 8.23
N GLY A 117 3.73 -21.56 8.67
CA GLY A 117 4.90 -22.31 8.23
C GLY A 117 5.27 -22.03 6.77
N CYS A 118 5.05 -20.81 6.30
CA CYS A 118 5.38 -20.38 4.94
C CYS A 118 6.37 -19.20 4.96
N GLU A 119 6.82 -18.78 3.77
CA GLU A 119 7.64 -17.58 3.62
C GLU A 119 6.78 -16.30 3.73
N PRO A 120 7.33 -15.17 4.21
CA PRO A 120 6.60 -13.91 4.37
C PRO A 120 6.48 -13.12 3.06
N HIS A 121 6.18 -13.82 1.96
CA HIS A 121 5.95 -13.23 0.65
C HIS A 121 4.47 -13.35 0.29
N ALA A 122 3.94 -12.37 -0.45
CA ALA A 122 2.52 -12.32 -0.80
C ALA A 122 2.02 -13.60 -1.48
N SER A 123 2.79 -14.18 -2.41
CA SER A 123 2.43 -15.43 -3.09
C SER A 123 2.33 -16.61 -2.10
N SER A 124 3.32 -16.76 -1.22
CA SER A 124 3.36 -17.83 -0.22
C SER A 124 2.26 -17.71 0.83
N LEU A 125 1.94 -16.49 1.25
CA LEU A 125 0.82 -16.21 2.15
C LEU A 125 -0.52 -16.52 1.48
N SER A 126 -0.73 -16.02 0.26
CA SER A 126 -1.91 -16.30 -0.56
C SER A 126 -2.14 -17.81 -0.72
N ASP A 127 -1.09 -18.58 -1.01
CA ASP A 127 -1.19 -20.04 -1.17
C ASP A 127 -1.62 -20.77 0.11
N ALA A 128 -1.29 -20.20 1.28
CA ALA A 128 -1.64 -20.74 2.60
C ALA A 128 -3.04 -20.36 3.09
N PHE A 129 -3.71 -19.38 2.48
CA PHE A 129 -5.05 -18.90 2.86
C PHE A 129 -6.19 -19.73 2.25
N GLU A 130 -7.36 -19.71 2.91
CA GLU A 130 -8.60 -20.25 2.33
C GLU A 130 -9.02 -19.43 1.08
N GLU A 131 -9.88 -19.97 0.22
CA GLU A 131 -10.19 -19.39 -1.10
C GLU A 131 -10.74 -17.95 -1.00
N ASP A 132 -11.68 -17.71 -0.08
CA ASP A 132 -12.29 -16.39 0.13
C ASP A 132 -11.26 -15.37 0.67
N GLU A 133 -10.45 -15.78 1.65
CA GLU A 133 -9.38 -14.97 2.26
C GLU A 133 -8.30 -14.62 1.23
N ARG A 134 -7.93 -15.59 0.40
CA ARG A 134 -6.97 -15.45 -0.69
C ARG A 134 -7.43 -14.43 -1.72
N ALA A 135 -8.70 -14.47 -2.11
CA ALA A 135 -9.25 -13.50 -3.06
C ALA A 135 -9.19 -12.07 -2.52
N LEU A 136 -9.57 -11.87 -1.25
CA LEU A 136 -9.50 -10.57 -0.58
C LEU A 136 -8.06 -10.06 -0.45
N PHE A 137 -7.14 -10.93 0.00
CA PHE A 137 -5.74 -10.59 0.16
C PHE A 137 -5.07 -10.23 -1.17
N ASN A 138 -5.32 -11.02 -2.23
CA ASN A 138 -4.78 -10.71 -3.55
C ASN A 138 -5.34 -9.39 -4.09
N GLY A 139 -6.63 -9.10 -3.87
CA GLY A 139 -7.21 -7.81 -4.21
C GLY A 139 -6.52 -6.64 -3.50
N ALA A 140 -6.21 -6.78 -2.21
CA ALA A 140 -5.48 -5.77 -1.45
C ALA A 140 -4.02 -5.61 -1.92
N ALA A 141 -3.32 -6.73 -2.18
CA ALA A 141 -1.96 -6.72 -2.69
C ALA A 141 -1.85 -6.08 -4.09
N ASP A 142 -2.83 -6.37 -4.97
CA ASP A 142 -2.93 -5.75 -6.29
C ASP A 142 -3.19 -4.24 -6.18
N ARG A 143 -4.07 -3.83 -5.28
CA ARG A 143 -4.37 -2.41 -5.00
C ARG A 143 -3.12 -1.65 -4.52
N LEU A 144 -2.41 -2.19 -3.55
CA LEU A 144 -1.14 -1.63 -3.09
C LEU A 144 -0.10 -1.53 -4.23
N SER A 145 -0.01 -2.57 -5.06
CA SER A 145 0.90 -2.58 -6.22
C SER A 145 0.55 -1.47 -7.22
N GLN A 146 -0.74 -1.21 -7.44
CA GLN A 146 -1.22 -0.12 -8.29
C GLN A 146 -0.85 1.25 -7.71
N SER A 147 -1.03 1.46 -6.40
CA SER A 147 -0.64 2.69 -5.70
C SER A 147 0.87 2.94 -5.81
N VAL A 148 1.71 1.94 -5.54
CA VAL A 148 3.18 2.07 -5.68
C VAL A 148 3.58 2.41 -7.13
N PHE A 149 2.94 1.78 -8.12
CA PHE A 149 3.19 2.09 -9.53
C PHE A 149 2.76 3.51 -9.89
N GLY A 150 1.60 3.95 -9.38
CA GLY A 150 1.10 5.31 -9.51
C GLY A 150 2.10 6.34 -8.97
N LEU A 151 2.57 6.16 -7.73
CA LEU A 151 3.57 7.01 -7.10
C LEU A 151 4.85 7.06 -7.93
N LYS A 152 5.38 5.91 -8.35
CA LYS A 152 6.59 5.85 -9.18
C LYS A 152 6.41 6.64 -10.48
N SER A 153 5.25 6.53 -11.12
CA SER A 153 4.99 7.26 -12.36
C SER A 153 4.98 8.78 -12.16
N GLU A 154 4.37 9.26 -11.06
CA GLU A 154 4.31 10.69 -10.74
C GLU A 154 5.68 11.24 -10.33
N MET A 155 6.47 10.49 -9.56
CA MET A 155 7.84 10.89 -9.21
C MET A 155 8.75 11.04 -10.45
N VAL A 156 8.60 10.17 -11.45
CA VAL A 156 9.33 10.29 -12.73
C VAL A 156 8.95 11.57 -13.47
N ILE A 157 7.65 11.91 -13.49
CA ILE A 157 7.16 13.16 -14.11
C ILE A 157 7.73 14.37 -13.36
N LEU A 158 7.66 14.38 -12.03
CA LEU A 158 8.14 15.49 -11.20
C LEU A 158 9.65 15.70 -11.38
N SER A 159 10.45 14.64 -11.34
CA SER A 159 11.90 14.71 -11.61
C SER A 159 12.19 15.31 -12.99
N GLY A 160 11.44 14.92 -14.02
CA GLY A 160 11.59 15.49 -15.35
C GLY A 160 11.28 16.99 -15.42
N LEU A 161 10.32 17.47 -14.63
CA LEU A 161 9.98 18.90 -14.55
C LEU A 161 11.02 19.70 -13.78
N ILE A 162 11.58 19.14 -12.71
CA ILE A 162 12.68 19.77 -11.95
C ILE A 162 13.89 19.94 -12.88
N ASP A 163 14.30 18.88 -13.59
CA ASP A 163 15.40 18.93 -14.55
C ASP A 163 15.18 19.99 -15.64
N GLN A 164 13.94 20.14 -16.13
CA GLN A 164 13.59 21.16 -17.11
C GLN A 164 13.70 22.58 -16.53
N ASN A 165 13.20 22.80 -15.31
CA ASN A 165 13.25 24.10 -14.64
C ASN A 165 14.71 24.52 -14.37
N GLU A 166 15.56 23.60 -13.91
CA GLU A 166 16.98 23.86 -13.71
C GLU A 166 17.68 24.29 -15.01
N ARG A 167 17.38 23.62 -16.12
CA ARG A 167 17.92 23.98 -17.45
C ARG A 167 17.45 25.36 -17.91
N PHE A 168 16.16 25.67 -17.75
CA PHE A 168 15.63 26.99 -18.10
C PHE A 168 16.24 28.10 -17.24
N THR A 169 16.34 27.88 -15.93
CA THR A 169 16.96 28.83 -14.99
C THR A 169 18.43 29.08 -15.35
N SER A 170 19.20 28.02 -15.62
CA SER A 170 20.59 28.12 -16.05
C SER A 170 20.74 28.92 -17.36
N MET A 171 19.87 28.65 -18.34
CA MET A 171 19.84 29.40 -19.61
C MET A 171 19.55 30.88 -19.38
N ILE A 172 18.50 31.22 -18.64
CA ILE A 172 18.13 32.60 -18.31
C ILE A 172 19.29 33.30 -17.60
N LEU A 173 19.90 32.68 -16.58
CA LEU A 173 21.06 33.24 -15.89
C LEU A 173 22.25 33.47 -16.82
N SER A 174 22.50 32.57 -17.78
CA SER A 174 23.56 32.75 -18.77
C SER A 174 23.29 33.93 -19.71
N GLU A 175 22.03 34.12 -20.13
CA GLU A 175 21.62 35.21 -20.99
C GLU A 175 21.62 36.56 -20.23
N TRP A 176 21.19 36.58 -18.98
CA TRP A 176 21.32 37.75 -18.10
C TRP A 176 22.78 38.16 -17.93
N ARG A 177 23.68 37.21 -17.61
CA ARG A 177 25.13 37.50 -17.52
C ARG A 177 25.71 37.99 -18.83
N ARG A 178 25.23 37.49 -19.97
CA ARG A 178 25.64 37.97 -21.30
C ARG A 178 25.18 39.40 -21.55
N ILE A 179 23.97 39.75 -21.13
CA ILE A 179 23.43 41.12 -21.23
C ILE A 179 24.17 42.07 -20.28
N GLU A 180 24.36 41.69 -19.02
CA GLU A 180 25.12 42.47 -18.02
C GLU A 180 26.59 42.62 -18.41
N GLY A 181 27.22 41.55 -18.90
CA GLY A 181 28.59 41.57 -19.40
C GLY A 181 28.76 42.21 -20.78
N GLY A 182 27.66 42.47 -21.49
CA GLY A 182 27.60 43.10 -22.81
C GLY A 182 27.27 44.60 -22.77
N LEU A 183 26.88 45.15 -21.61
CA LEU A 183 26.75 46.59 -21.43
C LEU A 183 28.16 47.20 -21.36
N PRO A 184 28.51 48.15 -22.25
CA PRO A 184 29.72 48.94 -22.05
C PRO A 184 29.60 49.60 -20.68
N ARG A 185 30.61 49.45 -19.83
CA ARG A 185 30.77 50.40 -18.71
C ARG A 185 30.67 51.79 -19.32
N PRO A 186 29.88 52.73 -18.78
CA PRO A 186 30.02 54.12 -19.15
C PRO A 186 31.43 54.53 -18.72
N THR A 187 32.39 54.38 -19.63
CA THR A 187 33.71 54.97 -19.52
C THR A 187 33.45 56.46 -19.39
N GLY A 188 33.72 56.95 -18.18
CA GLY A 188 33.48 58.32 -17.78
C GLY A 188 33.96 59.26 -18.88
N ALA A 189 33.09 60.21 -19.20
CA ALA A 189 33.40 61.31 -20.08
C ALA A 189 34.78 61.90 -19.74
N GLU A 190 35.73 61.78 -20.67
CA GLU A 190 36.80 62.75 -20.78
C GLU A 190 36.19 64.06 -21.29
N PHE A 191 35.58 64.84 -20.40
CA PHE A 191 35.55 66.29 -20.55
C PHE A 191 36.85 66.83 -19.96
N ARG A 192 37.86 67.00 -20.82
CA ARG A 192 39.03 67.83 -20.54
C ARG A 192 38.95 69.08 -21.40
N GLY A 193 38.93 70.24 -20.71
CA GLY A 193 39.55 71.51 -21.12
C GLY A 193 38.98 72.19 -22.35
#